data_AF-A0A6N8NRI9-F1
#
_entry.id   AF-A0A6N8NRI9-F1
#
_cell.length_a   1.000
_cell.length_b   1.000
_cell.length_c   1.000
_cell.angle_alpha   90.00
_cell.angle_beta   90.00
_cell.angle_gamma   90.00
#
_symmetry.space_group_name_H-M   'P 1'
#
loop_
_entity.id
_entity.type
_entity.pdbx_description
1 polymer ?
#
loop_
_entity_poly.entity_id
_entity_poly.type
_entity_poly.pdbx_seq_one_letter_code
_entity_poly.pdbx_strand_id
1 'polypeptide(L)'
;MPFTLGQRWISDTESELGLGTVVAVDARTVTLLFPSTGENRLYARSDSPVTRVMFNPGDTITSHDGWQMQVEEVKEENGLLTYIGTRLDTEESCVALREVFLDSKLVFSKPQDRLFAGQIDRMDRFALRYRARKYSSEQFRMP
;
A
#
# COMPACT_ATOMS: atom_id res chain seq x y z
N MET A 1 1.00 -6.99 16.26
CA MET A 1 2.40 -7.03 15.78
C MET A 1 3.15 -5.84 16.36
N PRO A 2 4.45 -5.96 16.69
CA PRO A 2 5.23 -4.81 17.17
C PRO A 2 5.51 -3.84 16.02
N PHE A 3 5.40 -2.54 16.28
CA PHE A 3 5.86 -1.50 15.37
C PHE A 3 7.39 -1.44 15.39
N THR A 4 7.98 -1.35 14.20
CA THR A 4 9.41 -1.17 14.00
C THR A 4 9.66 0.02 13.08
N LEU A 5 10.74 0.76 13.33
CA LEU A 5 11.15 1.90 12.49
C LEU A 5 11.36 1.46 11.04
N GLY A 6 10.75 2.18 10.09
CA GLY A 6 10.83 1.88 8.65
C GLY A 6 9.65 1.07 8.11
N GLN A 7 8.79 0.54 8.97
CA GLN A 7 7.60 -0.17 8.53
C GLN A 7 6.60 0.75 7.81
N ARG A 8 6.01 0.26 6.73
CA ARG A 8 4.88 0.87 5.99
C ARG A 8 3.48 0.46 6.49
N TRP A 9 2.63 1.46 6.72
CA TRP A 9 1.28 1.32 7.29
C TRP A 9 0.30 2.29 6.63
N ILE A 10 -0.99 1.96 6.63
CA ILE A 10 -2.07 2.87 6.22
C ILE A 10 -2.94 3.24 7.40
N SER A 11 -3.54 4.42 7.34
CA SER A 11 -4.64 4.79 8.25
C SER A 11 -5.95 4.20 7.72
N ASP A 12 -6.67 3.47 8.56
CA ASP A 12 -7.98 2.90 8.20
C ASP A 12 -9.06 3.99 8.12
N THR A 13 -8.88 5.08 8.87
CA THR A 13 -9.82 6.21 8.91
C THR A 13 -9.53 7.30 7.90
N GLU A 14 -8.26 7.46 7.50
CA GLU A 14 -7.78 8.55 6.64
C GLU A 14 -7.02 7.97 5.43
N SER A 15 -7.73 7.24 4.57
CA SER A 15 -7.12 6.58 3.40
C SER A 15 -6.53 7.57 2.39
N GLU A 16 -6.97 8.83 2.40
CA GLU A 16 -6.45 9.91 1.56
C GLU A 16 -4.99 10.27 1.88
N LEU A 17 -4.49 9.95 3.08
CA LEU A 17 -3.08 10.16 3.46
C LEU A 17 -2.15 9.18 2.72
N GLY A 18 -2.68 8.07 2.21
CA GLY A 18 -1.92 7.05 1.49
C GLY A 18 -1.03 6.23 2.42
N LEU A 19 0.15 5.84 1.93
CA LEU A 19 1.06 4.96 2.65
C LEU A 19 1.96 5.77 3.60
N GLY A 20 1.87 5.49 4.89
CA GLY A 20 2.70 6.04 5.96
C GLY A 20 3.92 5.17 6.29
N THR A 21 4.92 5.76 6.93
CA THR A 21 6.15 5.11 7.42
C THR A 21 6.31 5.33 8.90
N VAL A 22 6.63 4.29 9.66
CA VAL A 22 6.99 4.40 11.07
C VAL A 22 8.32 5.14 11.20
N VAL A 23 8.29 6.35 11.77
CA VAL A 23 9.47 7.21 11.99
C VAL A 23 9.87 7.34 13.46
N ALA A 24 8.95 7.05 14.39
CA ALA A 24 9.24 6.98 15.81
C ALA A 24 8.33 5.95 16.51
N VAL A 25 8.87 5.28 17.52
CA VAL A 25 8.13 4.33 18.36
C VAL A 25 8.50 4.60 19.82
N ASP A 26 7.50 4.92 20.63
CA ASP A 26 7.63 5.12 22.07
C ASP A 26 6.94 3.98 22.85
N ALA A 27 6.95 4.09 24.18
CA ALA A 27 6.32 3.11 25.07
C ALA A 27 4.82 2.90 24.78
N ARG A 28 4.08 3.97 24.45
CA ARG A 28 2.62 3.95 24.26
C ARG A 28 2.15 4.46 22.91
N THR A 29 3.03 5.03 22.10
CA THR A 29 2.67 5.72 20.86
C THR A 29 3.57 5.31 19.70
N VAL A 30 3.06 5.45 18.49
CA VAL A 30 3.78 5.29 17.24
C VAL A 30 3.52 6.51 16.36
N THR A 31 4.58 7.02 15.73
CA THR A 31 4.49 8.15 14.79
C THR A 31 4.65 7.63 13.36
N LEU A 32 3.64 7.88 12.53
CA LEU A 32 3.65 7.60 11.10
C LEU A 32 3.84 8.91 10.33
N LEU A 33 4.85 8.96 9.47
CA LEU A 33 5.02 10.00 8.46
C LEU A 33 4.31 9.56 7.18
N PHE A 34 3.42 10.39 6.64
CA PHE A 34 2.75 10.19 5.36
C PHE A 34 3.42 11.03 4.27
N PRO A 35 4.29 10.46 3.43
CA PRO A 35 5.07 11.26 2.46
C PRO A 35 4.21 11.93 1.38
N SER A 36 3.02 11.39 1.12
CA SER A 36 2.07 11.96 0.14
C SER A 36 1.59 13.36 0.54
N THR A 37 1.44 13.63 1.84
CA THR A 37 1.02 14.94 2.38
C THR A 37 2.12 15.66 3.15
N GLY A 38 3.18 14.95 3.53
CA GLY A 38 4.25 15.46 4.40
C GLY A 38 3.86 15.55 5.87
N GLU A 39 2.71 15.00 6.27
CA GLU A 39 2.20 15.08 7.64
C GLU A 39 2.67 13.90 8.51
N ASN A 40 2.85 14.17 9.80
CA ASN A 40 3.04 13.16 10.82
C ASN A 40 1.73 12.94 11.59
N ARG A 41 1.33 11.68 11.78
CA ARG A 41 0.23 11.31 12.68
C ARG A 41 0.74 10.44 13.81
N LEU A 42 0.28 10.75 15.00
CA LEU A 42 0.58 10.03 16.22
C LEU A 42 -0.59 9.12 16.57
N TYR A 43 -0.33 7.83 16.70
CA TYR A 43 -1.33 6.85 17.12
C TYR A 43 -0.93 6.22 18.45
N ALA A 44 -1.91 5.85 19.26
CA ALA A 44 -1.67 4.96 20.39
C ALA A 44 -1.21 3.60 19.86
N ARG A 45 -0.28 2.92 20.54
CA ARG A 45 0.26 1.61 20.13
C ARG A 45 -0.74 0.47 20.31
N SER A 46 -1.68 0.63 21.22
CA SER A 46 -2.81 -0.27 21.44
C SER A 46 -4.02 0.22 20.65
N ASP A 47 -4.72 -0.70 19.97
CA ASP A 47 -5.97 -0.42 19.26
C ASP A 47 -5.87 0.71 18.21
N SER A 48 -4.71 0.81 17.57
CA SER A 48 -4.45 1.77 16.51
C SER A 48 -5.31 1.44 15.28
N PRO A 49 -6.05 2.41 14.69
CA PRO A 49 -6.77 2.21 13.43
C PRO A 49 -5.81 2.28 12.24
N VAL A 50 -4.78 1.44 12.25
CA VAL A 50 -3.78 1.35 11.18
C VAL A 50 -3.57 -0.09 10.75
N THR A 51 -3.46 -0.27 9.44
CA THR A 51 -3.23 -1.59 8.82
C THR A 51 -1.83 -1.67 8.24
N ARG A 52 -1.13 -2.78 8.50
CA ARG A 52 0.20 -3.06 7.96
C ARG A 52 0.08 -3.36 6.47
N VAL A 53 0.92 -2.72 5.65
CA VAL A 53 0.96 -3.01 4.21
C VAL A 53 2.10 -3.97 3.92
N MET A 54 1.76 -5.11 3.34
CA MET A 54 2.69 -6.15 2.93
C MET A 54 2.26 -6.65 1.55
N PHE A 55 3.25 -6.84 0.67
CA PHE A 55 3.02 -7.43 -0.65
C PHE A 55 3.48 -8.88 -0.64
N ASN A 56 2.87 -9.69 -1.50
CA ASN A 56 3.19 -11.10 -1.62
C ASN A 56 3.93 -11.40 -2.94
N PRO A 57 4.65 -12.53 -3.03
CA PRO A 57 5.14 -13.02 -4.30
C PRO A 57 4.05 -13.06 -5.37
N GLY A 58 4.35 -12.56 -6.57
CA GLY A 58 3.42 -12.39 -7.68
C GLY A 58 2.75 -11.02 -7.75
N ASP A 59 2.88 -10.17 -6.72
CA ASP A 59 2.41 -8.79 -6.80
C ASP A 59 3.40 -7.90 -7.56
N THR A 60 2.85 -6.88 -8.24
CA THR A 60 3.65 -5.81 -8.84
C THR A 60 3.68 -4.62 -7.89
N ILE A 61 4.88 -4.18 -7.53
CA ILE A 61 5.10 -3.04 -6.62
C ILE A 61 5.87 -1.93 -7.34
N THR A 62 5.63 -0.69 -6.89
CA THR A 62 6.27 0.51 -7.44
C THR A 62 7.22 1.10 -6.41
N SER A 63 8.46 1.38 -6.84
CA SER A 63 9.44 2.13 -6.05
C SER A 63 9.10 3.62 -6.05
N HIS A 64 9.52 4.35 -5.02
CA HIS A 64 9.47 5.81 -4.95
C HIS A 64 10.17 6.51 -6.14
N ASP A 65 11.12 5.84 -6.79
CA ASP A 65 11.80 6.31 -8.01
C ASP A 65 10.92 6.16 -9.29
N GLY A 66 9.72 5.60 -9.17
CA GLY A 66 8.73 5.46 -10.24
C GLY A 66 8.81 4.17 -11.05
N TRP A 67 9.85 3.37 -10.88
CA TRP A 67 9.99 2.07 -11.55
C TRP A 67 9.21 0.96 -10.85
N GLN A 68 8.83 -0.08 -11.61
CA GLN A 68 8.06 -1.21 -11.11
C GLN A 68 8.86 -2.50 -11.10
N MET A 69 8.52 -3.39 -10.17
CA MET A 69 9.04 -4.76 -10.14
C MET A 69 7.95 -5.76 -9.78
N GLN A 70 8.14 -6.99 -10.27
CA GLN A 70 7.37 -8.14 -9.84
C GLN A 70 8.08 -8.80 -8.65
N VAL A 71 7.36 -9.00 -7.55
CA VAL A 71 7.89 -9.64 -6.35
C VAL A 71 7.98 -11.15 -6.58
N GLU A 72 9.13 -11.73 -6.30
CA GLU A 72 9.37 -13.18 -6.37
C GLU A 72 9.58 -13.77 -4.97
N GLU A 73 10.28 -13.04 -4.11
CA GLU A 73 10.58 -13.42 -2.74
C GLU A 73 10.42 -12.22 -1.80
N VAL A 74 10.00 -12.48 -0.56
CA VAL A 74 9.95 -11.47 0.51
C VAL A 74 10.78 -11.96 1.67
N LYS A 75 11.79 -11.18 2.05
CA LYS A 75 12.64 -11.47 3.23
C LYS A 75 12.25 -10.55 4.38
N GLU A 76 12.08 -11.13 5.54
CA GLU A 76 11.88 -10.40 6.79
C GLU A 76 13.14 -10.43 7.63
N GLU A 77 13.66 -9.26 7.98
CA GLU A 77 14.82 -9.11 8.86
C GLU A 77 14.54 -7.99 9.87
N ASN A 78 14.70 -8.27 11.16
CA ASN A 78 14.44 -7.30 12.24
C ASN A 78 13.02 -6.67 12.21
N GLY A 79 12.02 -7.40 11.70
CA GLY A 79 10.64 -6.90 11.55
C GLY A 79 10.43 -5.93 10.39
N LEU A 80 11.39 -5.87 9.46
CA LEU A 80 11.32 -5.12 8.21
C LEU A 80 11.31 -6.05 7.01
N LEU A 81 10.55 -5.67 5.99
CA LEU A 81 10.38 -6.42 4.76
C LEU A 81 11.28 -5.89 3.64
N THR A 82 11.97 -6.81 2.98
CA THR A 82 12.70 -6.57 1.73
C THR A 82 12.11 -7.43 0.63
N TYR A 83 11.62 -6.79 -0.41
CA TYR A 83 11.05 -7.45 -1.59
C TYR A 83 12.17 -7.72 -2.59
N ILE A 84 12.25 -8.94 -3.09
CA ILE A 84 13.24 -9.34 -4.11
C ILE A 84 12.47 -9.86 -5.32
N GLY A 85 12.91 -9.48 -6.51
CA GLY A 85 12.32 -9.97 -7.75
C GLY A 85 12.86 -9.27 -8.98
N THR A 86 12.03 -9.19 -10.02
CA THR A 86 12.46 -8.73 -11.35
C THR A 86 11.88 -7.36 -11.67
N ARG A 87 12.74 -6.42 -12.07
CA ARG A 87 12.33 -5.08 -12.49
C ARG A 87 11.70 -5.14 -13.89
N LEU A 88 10.54 -4.50 -14.04
CA LEU A 88 9.76 -4.57 -15.29
C LEU A 88 10.31 -3.66 -16.39
N ASP A 89 10.99 -2.58 -16.05
CA ASP A 89 11.49 -1.62 -17.04
C ASP A 89 12.78 -2.08 -17.73
N THR A 90 13.65 -2.77 -16.99
CA THR A 90 15.01 -3.16 -17.43
C THR A 90 15.19 -4.67 -17.53
N GLU A 91 14.19 -5.46 -17.14
CA GLU A 91 14.24 -6.93 -17.05
C GLU A 91 15.38 -7.46 -16.13
N GLU A 92 15.91 -6.60 -15.26
CA GLU A 92 16.92 -7.00 -14.27
C GLU A 92 16.28 -7.87 -13.19
N SER A 93 16.82 -9.09 -13.04
CA SER A 93 16.39 -10.04 -12.01
C SER A 93 17.15 -9.85 -10.70
N CYS A 94 16.57 -10.38 -9.61
CA CYS A 94 17.13 -10.29 -8.25
C CYS A 94 17.33 -8.87 -7.70
N VAL A 95 16.53 -7.90 -8.17
CA VAL A 95 16.51 -6.53 -7.63
C VAL A 95 15.85 -6.55 -6.26
N ALA A 96 16.49 -5.91 -5.27
CA ALA A 96 15.99 -5.79 -3.92
C ALA A 96 15.39 -4.40 -3.66
N LEU A 97 14.14 -4.35 -3.22
CA LEU A 97 13.43 -3.14 -2.82
C LEU A 97 13.03 -3.24 -1.34
N ARG A 98 13.64 -2.40 -0.50
CA ARG A 98 13.26 -2.26 0.91
C ARG A 98 11.91 -1.58 1.02
N GLU A 99 11.07 -2.00 1.96
CA GLU A 99 9.72 -1.45 2.12
C GLU A 99 9.68 0.08 2.34
N VAL A 100 10.73 0.68 2.90
CA VAL A 100 10.86 2.14 3.11
C VAL A 100 10.79 2.90 1.79
N PHE A 101 11.25 2.29 0.69
CA PHE A 101 11.29 2.88 -0.64
C PHE A 101 10.07 2.56 -1.50
N LEU A 102 9.04 1.93 -0.93
CA LEU A 102 7.76 1.81 -1.61
C LEU A 102 7.17 3.21 -1.86
N ASP A 103 6.58 3.38 -3.04
CA ASP A 103 5.85 4.61 -3.38
C ASP A 103 4.78 4.91 -2.32
N SER A 104 4.62 6.19 -1.99
CA SER A 104 3.58 6.66 -1.07
C SER A 104 2.19 6.60 -1.70
N LYS A 105 2.13 6.55 -3.04
CA LYS A 105 0.90 6.33 -3.82
C LYS A 105 0.54 4.86 -3.79
N LEU A 106 -0.33 4.50 -2.86
CA LEU A 106 -0.90 3.17 -2.81
C LEU A 106 -1.86 2.96 -3.97
N VAL A 107 -1.42 2.22 -4.98
CA VAL A 107 -2.32 1.61 -5.94
C VAL A 107 -2.78 0.30 -5.32
N PHE A 108 -3.89 0.32 -4.56
CA PHE A 108 -4.54 -0.94 -4.15
C PHE A 108 -4.97 -1.67 -5.44
N SER A 109 -4.15 -2.62 -5.87
CA SER A 109 -4.32 -3.26 -7.17
C SER A 109 -5.46 -4.28 -7.16
N LYS A 110 -5.75 -4.89 -6.00
CA LYS A 110 -6.74 -5.97 -5.89
C LYS A 110 -7.86 -5.64 -4.89
N PRO A 111 -9.14 -5.74 -5.31
CA PRO A 111 -10.29 -5.45 -4.46
C PRO A 111 -10.44 -6.42 -3.28
N GLN A 112 -9.86 -7.62 -3.38
CA GLN A 112 -9.84 -8.62 -2.32
C GLN A 112 -8.99 -8.19 -1.11
N ASP A 113 -7.87 -7.50 -1.33
CA ASP A 113 -6.99 -7.05 -0.25
C ASP A 113 -7.67 -5.91 0.54
N ARG A 114 -8.42 -5.06 -0.16
CA ARG A 114 -9.28 -4.05 0.46
C ARG A 114 -10.39 -4.69 1.31
N LEU A 115 -11.00 -5.77 0.82
CA LEU A 115 -12.02 -6.52 1.57
C LEU A 115 -11.45 -7.17 2.84
N PHE A 116 -10.27 -7.79 2.76
CA PHE A 116 -9.62 -8.41 3.92
C PHE A 116 -9.10 -7.39 4.95
N ALA A 117 -8.71 -6.19 4.52
CA ALA A 117 -8.37 -5.08 5.39
C ALA A 117 -9.60 -4.38 6.01
N GLY A 118 -10.81 -4.90 5.81
CA GLY A 118 -12.05 -4.30 6.32
C GLY A 118 -12.45 -3.00 5.62
N GLN A 119 -11.77 -2.62 4.54
CA GLN A 119 -12.10 -1.46 3.71
C GLN A 119 -13.27 -1.79 2.78
N ILE A 120 -14.47 -1.84 3.35
CA ILE A 120 -15.70 -2.13 2.62
C ILE A 120 -16.29 -0.81 2.09
N ASP A 121 -16.23 -0.63 0.77
CA ASP A 121 -16.93 0.48 0.10
C ASP A 121 -18.46 0.32 0.27
N ARG A 122 -19.21 1.44 0.31
CA ARG A 122 -20.68 1.40 0.32
C ARG A 122 -21.22 0.71 -0.94
N MET A 123 -22.28 -0.09 -0.77
CA MET A 123 -22.89 -0.87 -1.85
C MET A 123 -23.34 -0.03 -3.05
N ASP A 124 -23.83 1.19 -2.80
CA ASP A 124 -24.24 2.14 -3.83
C ASP A 124 -23.06 2.59 -4.72
N ARG A 125 -21.87 2.76 -4.14
CA ARG A 125 -20.64 3.10 -4.88
C ARG A 125 -20.17 1.94 -5.76
N PHE A 126 -20.28 0.70 -5.29
CA PHE A 126 -19.97 -0.48 -6.10
C PHE A 126 -20.91 -0.55 -7.32
N ALA A 127 -22.22 -0.44 -7.08
CA ALA A 127 -23.22 -0.45 -8.15
C ALA A 127 -23.02 0.70 -9.15
N LEU A 128 -22.69 1.90 -8.67
CA LEU A 128 -22.39 3.06 -9.52
C LEU A 128 -21.14 2.82 -10.37
N ARG A 129 -20.04 2.32 -9.79
CA ARG A 129 -18.78 2.06 -10.50
C ARG A 129 -18.99 1.03 -11.63
N TYR A 130 -19.79 -0.01 -11.37
CA TYR A 130 -20.18 -0.99 -12.39
C TYR A 130 -20.99 -0.35 -13.52
N ARG A 131 -22.06 0.39 -13.19
CA ARG A 131 -22.92 1.07 -14.17
C ARG A 131 -22.13 2.06 -15.02
N ALA A 132 -21.29 2.88 -14.40
CA ALA A 132 -20.48 3.89 -15.07
C ALA A 132 -19.56 3.28 -16.13
N ARG A 133 -18.85 2.19 -15.80
CA ARG A 133 -18.01 1.47 -16.78
C ARG A 133 -18.82 0.87 -17.92
N LYS A 134 -20.00 0.30 -17.63
CA LYS A 134 -20.88 -0.27 -18.65
C LYS A 134 -21.35 0.81 -19.64
N TYR A 135 -21.96 1.89 -19.15
CA TYR A 135 -22.47 2.97 -20.00
C TYR A 135 -21.36 3.69 -20.76
N SER A 136 -20.21 3.95 -20.11
CA SER A 136 -19.05 4.54 -20.78
C SER A 136 -18.54 3.66 -21.93
N SER A 137 -18.47 2.34 -21.73
CA SER A 137 -18.08 1.41 -22.79
C SER A 137 -19.09 1.34 -23.93
N GLU A 138 -20.39 1.44 -23.64
CA GLU A 138 -21.44 1.44 -24.67
C GLU A 138 -21.34 2.71 -25.53
N GLN A 139 -21.16 3.87 -24.90
CA GLN A 139 -21.02 5.15 -25.59
C GLN A 139 -19.74 5.23 -26.44
N PHE A 140 -18.63 4.66 -25.97
CA PHE A 140 -17.37 4.60 -26.73
C PHE A 140 -17.44 3.69 -27.96
N ARG A 141 -18.39 2.74 -27.98
CA ARG A 141 -18.62 1.79 -29.07
C ARG A 141 -19.74 2.22 -30.01
N MET A 142 -20.39 3.35 -29.75
CA MET A 142 -21.35 3.91 -30.69
C MET A 142 -20.59 4.40 -31.94
N PRO A 143 -21.08 4.06 -33.16
CA PRO A 143 -20.48 4.48 -34.42
C PRO A 143 -20.58 5.98 -34.67
#